data_AF-A0A432XB35-F1
#
_entry.id   AF-A0A432XB35-F1
#
_cell.length_a   1.000
_cell.length_b   1.000
_cell.length_c   1.000
_cell.angle_alpha   90.00
_cell.angle_beta   90.00
_cell.angle_gamma   90.00
#
_symmetry.space_group_name_H-M   'P 1'
#
loop_
_entity.id
_entity.type
_entity.pdbx_description
1 polymer ?
#
loop_
_entity_poly.entity_id
_entity_poly.type
_entity_poly.pdbx_seq_one_letter_code
_entity_poly.pdbx_strand_id
1 'polypeptide(L)'
;MQVSKTHAGQALLESLLVLTLLAVLLQVLFETIAPLHNQQMSRIEMAREALWRWQPSAVEESSEGYAFAKRAKVVLAPLKALTGLNLAQENLRTINADSDYAPMARITDTWSPQATAELYSRPAQLTPFSRLQELGVGEVQDFISWLHFTEEFDSESLKFGHVAIDATPSELPCQRGTRC
;
A
#
# COMPACT_ATOMS: atom_id res chain seq x y z
N MET A 1 -58.58 40.87 -15.05
CA MET A 1 -57.53 40.25 -15.89
C MET A 1 -58.08 38.92 -16.39
N GLN A 2 -58.81 38.94 -17.51
CA GLN A 2 -59.44 37.74 -18.07
C GLN A 2 -58.37 36.96 -18.85
N VAL A 3 -57.84 35.90 -18.23
CA VAL A 3 -57.00 34.93 -18.93
C VAL A 3 -57.88 34.26 -19.96
N SER A 4 -57.57 34.44 -21.26
CA SER A 4 -58.28 33.78 -22.35
C SER A 4 -58.31 32.27 -22.09
N LYS A 5 -59.48 31.64 -22.25
CA LYS A 5 -59.71 30.20 -22.03
C LYS A 5 -58.70 29.32 -22.81
N THR A 6 -58.16 29.83 -23.92
CA THR A 6 -57.13 29.16 -24.72
C THR A 6 -55.78 29.06 -23.99
N HIS A 7 -55.38 30.06 -23.22
CA HIS A 7 -54.12 30.02 -22.44
C HIS A 7 -54.22 29.07 -21.24
N ALA A 8 -55.39 28.94 -20.62
CA ALA A 8 -55.62 27.97 -19.56
C ALA A 8 -55.53 26.52 -20.06
N GLY A 9 -56.06 26.23 -21.27
CA GLY A 9 -55.97 24.91 -21.89
C GLY A 9 -54.53 24.54 -22.31
N GLN A 10 -53.78 25.51 -22.83
CA GLN A 10 -52.37 25.31 -23.19
C GLN A 10 -51.50 25.00 -21.96
N ALA A 11 -51.67 25.74 -20.87
CA ALA A 11 -50.93 25.50 -19.63
C ALA A 11 -51.22 24.10 -19.04
N LEU A 12 -52.46 23.61 -19.16
CA LEU A 12 -52.82 22.24 -18.75
C LEU A 12 -52.12 21.18 -19.61
N LEU A 13 -52.03 21.38 -20.92
CA LEU A 13 -51.31 20.45 -21.80
C LEU A 13 -49.80 20.46 -21.54
N GLU A 14 -49.20 21.64 -21.37
CA GLU A 14 -47.77 21.78 -21.06
C GLU A 14 -47.42 21.14 -19.71
N SER A 15 -48.23 21.36 -18.67
CA SER A 15 -48.03 20.72 -17.37
C SER A 15 -48.19 19.20 -17.43
N LEU A 16 -49.15 18.68 -18.19
CA LEU A 16 -49.31 17.24 -18.40
C LEU A 16 -48.11 16.65 -19.14
N LEU A 17 -47.59 17.34 -20.17
CA LEU A 17 -46.40 16.92 -20.89
C LEU A 17 -45.17 16.88 -19.95
N VAL A 18 -44.95 17.94 -19.17
CA VAL A 18 -43.85 17.99 -18.19
C VAL A 18 -43.97 16.88 -17.15
N LEU A 19 -45.17 16.61 -16.63
CA LEU A 19 -45.40 15.53 -15.67
C LEU A 19 -45.13 14.15 -16.28
N THR A 20 -45.54 13.92 -17.53
CA THR A 20 -45.26 12.65 -18.21
C THR A 20 -43.77 12.45 -18.45
N LEU A 21 -43.06 13.52 -18.85
CA LEU A 21 -41.61 13.48 -19.01
C LEU A 21 -40.91 13.19 -17.67
N LEU A 22 -41.33 13.85 -16.60
CA LEU A 22 -40.80 13.62 -15.26
C LEU A 22 -41.04 12.17 -14.81
N ALA A 23 -42.24 11.62 -15.05
CA ALA A 23 -42.55 10.23 -14.72
C ALA A 23 -41.66 9.25 -15.47
N VAL A 24 -41.42 9.47 -16.78
CA VAL A 24 -40.50 8.65 -17.58
C VAL A 24 -39.07 8.76 -17.05
N LEU A 25 -38.61 9.97 -16.70
CA LEU A 25 -37.27 10.17 -16.13
C LEU A 25 -37.10 9.46 -14.79
N LEU A 26 -38.10 9.54 -13.91
CA LEU A 26 -38.09 8.82 -12.64
C LEU A 26 -38.09 7.31 -12.86
N GLN A 27 -38.87 6.79 -13.81
CA GLN A 27 -38.86 5.37 -14.15
C GLN A 27 -37.48 4.92 -14.62
N VAL A 28 -36.84 5.66 -15.53
CA VAL A 28 -35.48 5.36 -15.99
C VAL A 28 -34.49 5.41 -14.82
N LEU A 29 -34.59 6.41 -13.96
CA LEU A 29 -33.72 6.55 -12.79
C LEU A 29 -33.82 5.32 -11.87
N PHE A 30 -35.03 4.88 -11.53
CA PHE A 30 -35.22 3.78 -10.59
C PHE A 30 -34.99 2.39 -11.20
N GLU A 31 -35.38 2.16 -12.45
CA GLU A 31 -35.29 0.83 -13.06
C GLU A 31 -33.94 0.55 -13.73
N THR A 32 -33.18 1.59 -14.09
CA THR A 32 -31.93 1.40 -14.85
C THR A 32 -30.73 2.03 -14.16
N ILE A 33 -30.79 3.32 -13.83
CA ILE A 33 -29.62 4.05 -13.34
C ILE A 33 -29.26 3.62 -11.91
N ALA A 34 -30.23 3.58 -11.00
CA ALA A 34 -30.03 3.17 -9.61
C ALA A 34 -29.48 1.73 -9.47
N PRO A 35 -30.06 0.69 -10.11
CA PRO A 35 -29.53 -0.65 -9.98
C PRO A 35 -28.14 -0.79 -10.63
N LEU A 36 -27.91 -0.17 -11.79
CA LEU A 36 -26.60 -0.19 -12.42
C LEU A 36 -25.54 0.49 -11.54
N HIS A 37 -25.88 1.63 -10.94
CA HIS A 37 -25.00 2.32 -10.00
C HIS A 37 -24.65 1.45 -8.80
N ASN A 38 -25.65 0.82 -8.18
CA ASN A 38 -25.46 -0.06 -7.03
C ASN A 38 -24.59 -1.27 -7.39
N GLN A 39 -24.80 -1.86 -8.58
CA GLN A 39 -23.99 -2.97 -9.06
C GLN A 39 -22.52 -2.56 -9.24
N GLN A 40 -22.26 -1.41 -9.88
CA GLN A 40 -20.88 -0.92 -10.04
C GLN A 40 -20.23 -0.58 -8.69
N MET A 41 -21.00 0.02 -7.77
CA MET A 41 -20.50 0.34 -6.44
C MET A 41 -20.12 -0.94 -5.67
N SER A 42 -20.98 -1.95 -5.69
CA SER A 42 -20.72 -3.24 -5.07
C SER A 42 -19.45 -3.90 -5.61
N ARG A 43 -19.25 -3.90 -6.94
CA ARG A 43 -18.02 -4.43 -7.56
C ARG A 43 -16.75 -3.72 -7.10
N ILE A 44 -16.82 -2.39 -6.93
CA ILE A 44 -15.70 -1.58 -6.44
C ILE A 44 -15.43 -1.87 -4.96
N GLU A 45 -16.47 -1.99 -4.15
CA GLU A 45 -16.33 -2.29 -2.72
C GLU A 45 -15.76 -3.67 -2.48
N MET A 46 -16.21 -4.69 -3.22
CA MET A 46 -15.66 -6.04 -3.11
C MET A 46 -14.20 -6.11 -3.55
N ALA A 47 -13.83 -5.43 -4.65
CA ALA A 47 -12.44 -5.33 -5.08
C ALA A 47 -11.57 -4.61 -4.04
N ARG A 48 -12.07 -3.52 -3.47
CA ARG A 48 -11.39 -2.78 -2.40
C ARG A 48 -11.20 -3.66 -1.17
N GLU A 49 -12.25 -4.36 -0.73
CA GLU A 49 -12.17 -5.23 0.44
C GLU A 49 -11.14 -6.34 0.21
N ALA A 50 -11.15 -6.99 -0.95
CA ALA A 50 -10.19 -8.03 -1.29
C ALA A 50 -8.74 -7.51 -1.29
N LEU A 51 -8.50 -6.33 -1.84
CA LEU A 51 -7.16 -5.74 -2.00
C LEU A 51 -6.59 -5.12 -0.72
N TRP A 52 -7.45 -4.68 0.20
CA TRP A 52 -7.05 -4.03 1.46
C TRP A 52 -7.08 -4.97 2.68
N ARG A 53 -7.39 -6.25 2.49
CA ARG A 53 -7.18 -7.26 3.52
C ARG A 53 -5.70 -7.35 3.91
N TRP A 54 -5.46 -7.72 5.17
CA TRP A 54 -4.12 -7.96 5.67
C TRP A 54 -3.48 -9.21 5.05
N GLN A 55 -4.29 -10.23 4.76
CA GLN A 55 -3.84 -11.47 4.13
C GLN A 55 -4.14 -11.43 2.63
N PRO A 56 -3.23 -11.95 1.78
CA PRO A 56 -3.45 -12.03 0.34
C PRO A 56 -4.71 -12.83 0.02
N SER A 57 -5.52 -12.31 -0.90
CA SER A 57 -6.70 -13.03 -1.38
C SER A 57 -6.36 -13.90 -2.59
N ALA A 58 -7.11 -14.98 -2.84
CA ALA A 58 -6.88 -15.85 -4.00
C ALA A 58 -7.17 -15.16 -5.35
N VAL A 59 -7.88 -14.03 -5.34
CA VAL A 59 -8.27 -13.25 -6.52
C VAL A 59 -7.18 -12.23 -6.90
N GLU A 60 -6.19 -12.06 -6.01
CA GLU A 60 -5.12 -11.08 -6.17
C GLU A 60 -3.91 -11.70 -6.86
N GLU A 61 -3.39 -11.00 -7.86
CA GLU A 61 -2.13 -11.33 -8.52
C GLU A 61 -1.03 -10.39 -8.01
N SER A 62 0.14 -10.96 -7.66
CA SER A 62 1.33 -10.18 -7.31
C SER A 62 2.22 -10.02 -8.53
N SER A 63 2.76 -8.81 -8.73
CA SER A 63 3.64 -8.51 -9.85
C SER A 63 4.75 -7.55 -9.47
N GLU A 64 5.89 -7.67 -10.16
CA GLU A 64 6.96 -6.67 -10.20
C GLU A 64 7.03 -5.96 -11.57
N GLY A 65 6.03 -6.18 -12.43
CA GLY A 65 6.02 -5.80 -13.85
C GLY A 65 5.86 -4.31 -14.15
N TYR A 66 5.94 -3.42 -13.15
CA TYR A 66 5.66 -1.99 -13.28
C TYR A 66 6.93 -1.12 -13.34
N ALA A 67 6.78 0.10 -13.86
CA ALA A 67 7.92 0.95 -14.22
C ALA A 67 8.87 1.25 -13.05
N PHE A 68 8.34 1.46 -11.85
CA PHE A 68 9.15 1.74 -10.67
C PHE A 68 9.94 0.51 -10.21
N ALA A 69 9.33 -0.67 -10.10
CA ALA A 69 10.06 -1.90 -9.72
C ALA A 69 11.21 -2.19 -10.69
N LYS A 70 10.97 -2.07 -12.01
CA LYS A 70 12.01 -2.25 -13.03
C LYS A 70 13.20 -1.30 -12.86
N ARG A 71 12.94 -0.02 -12.53
CA ARG A 71 14.00 0.98 -12.30
C ARG A 71 14.70 0.76 -10.96
N ALA A 72 13.94 0.50 -9.91
CA ALA A 72 14.45 0.22 -8.57
C ALA A 72 15.39 -0.99 -8.60
N LYS A 73 15.08 -2.03 -9.37
CA LYS A 73 15.97 -3.19 -9.57
C LYS A 73 17.37 -2.81 -10.01
N VAL A 74 17.48 -1.87 -10.96
CA VAL A 74 18.77 -1.40 -11.49
C VAL A 74 19.49 -0.53 -10.47
N VAL A 75 18.78 0.41 -9.86
CA VAL A 75 19.37 1.37 -8.89
C VAL A 75 19.80 0.68 -7.60
N LEU A 76 19.04 -0.31 -7.14
CA LEU A 76 19.30 -1.03 -5.89
C LEU A 76 20.27 -2.20 -6.06
N ALA A 77 20.61 -2.62 -7.29
CA ALA A 77 21.51 -3.75 -7.51
C ALA A 77 22.89 -3.58 -6.83
N PRO A 78 23.55 -2.41 -6.88
CA PRO A 78 24.83 -2.20 -6.17
C PRO A 78 24.66 -2.26 -4.66
N LEU A 79 23.60 -1.67 -4.12
CA LEU A 79 23.31 -1.70 -2.69
C LEU A 79 23.04 -3.13 -2.22
N LYS A 80 22.24 -3.90 -2.96
CA LYS A 80 22.00 -5.32 -2.68
C LYS A 80 23.29 -6.13 -2.69
N ALA A 81 24.22 -5.83 -3.60
CA ALA A 81 25.51 -6.50 -3.67
C ALA A 81 26.42 -6.14 -2.49
N LEU A 82 26.46 -4.87 -2.07
CA LEU A 82 27.36 -4.37 -1.02
C LEU A 82 26.84 -4.68 0.39
N THR A 83 25.57 -4.37 0.67
CA THR A 83 25.00 -4.40 2.01
C THR A 83 24.04 -5.56 2.24
N GLY A 84 23.68 -6.30 1.19
CA GLY A 84 22.65 -7.34 1.27
C GLY A 84 21.22 -6.80 1.29
N LEU A 85 21.03 -5.50 1.04
CA LEU A 85 19.72 -4.86 1.01
C LEU A 85 18.72 -5.63 0.14
N ASN A 86 17.69 -6.18 0.78
CA ASN A 86 16.61 -6.89 0.11
C ASN A 86 15.28 -6.15 0.29
N LEU A 87 14.94 -5.29 -0.67
CA LEU A 87 13.63 -4.65 -0.74
C LEU A 87 12.71 -5.49 -1.62
N ALA A 88 11.54 -5.86 -1.10
CA ALA A 88 10.54 -6.59 -1.87
C ALA A 88 10.06 -5.75 -3.06
N GLN A 89 10.18 -6.29 -4.28
CA GLN A 89 9.76 -5.64 -5.53
C GLN A 89 8.46 -6.23 -6.09
N GLU A 90 8.06 -7.41 -5.60
CA GLU A 90 6.77 -8.05 -5.88
C GLU A 90 5.68 -7.49 -4.97
N ASN A 91 5.45 -6.18 -5.10
CA ASN A 91 4.56 -5.43 -4.20
C ASN A 91 3.41 -4.74 -4.94
N LEU A 92 3.32 -4.89 -6.26
CA LEU A 92 2.11 -4.53 -6.98
C LEU A 92 1.11 -5.67 -6.86
N ARG A 93 -0.03 -5.38 -6.24
CA ARG A 93 -1.16 -6.28 -6.08
C ARG A 93 -2.27 -5.82 -7.02
N THR A 94 -2.76 -6.72 -7.88
CA THR A 94 -3.78 -6.40 -8.87
C THR A 94 -4.97 -7.35 -8.79
N ILE A 95 -6.16 -6.81 -9.02
CA ILE A 95 -7.39 -7.55 -9.25
C ILE A 95 -7.82 -7.24 -10.68
N ASN A 96 -7.94 -8.29 -11.49
CA ASN A 96 -8.42 -8.19 -12.86
C ASN A 96 -9.93 -7.93 -12.88
N ALA A 97 -10.42 -7.32 -13.96
CA ALA A 97 -11.85 -7.07 -14.11
C ALA A 97 -12.60 -8.40 -14.30
N ASP A 98 -13.64 -8.62 -13.50
CA ASP A 98 -14.53 -9.80 -13.58
C ASP A 98 -15.99 -9.39 -13.36
N SER A 99 -16.95 -10.31 -13.44
CA SER A 99 -18.37 -10.05 -13.14
C SER A 99 -18.55 -9.40 -11.77
N ASP A 100 -17.76 -9.87 -10.81
CA ASP A 100 -17.91 -9.52 -9.40
C ASP A 100 -16.94 -8.39 -8.99
N TYR A 101 -15.82 -8.23 -9.70
CA TYR A 101 -14.77 -7.30 -9.29
C TYR A 101 -14.53 -6.20 -10.31
N ALA A 102 -14.44 -4.97 -9.82
CA ALA A 102 -13.90 -3.86 -10.59
C ALA A 102 -12.36 -4.00 -10.65
N PRO A 103 -11.71 -3.69 -11.78
CA PRO A 103 -10.26 -3.74 -11.88
C PRO A 103 -9.64 -2.73 -10.91
N MET A 104 -8.73 -3.20 -10.07
CA MET A 104 -8.07 -2.36 -9.07
C MET A 104 -6.64 -2.81 -8.85
N ALA A 105 -5.76 -1.86 -8.55
CA ALA A 105 -4.36 -2.12 -8.26
C ALA A 105 -3.92 -1.34 -7.02
N ARG A 106 -3.03 -1.95 -6.23
CA ARG A 106 -2.44 -1.36 -5.04
C ARG A 106 -0.96 -1.69 -5.02
N ILE A 107 -0.15 -0.69 -4.70
CA ILE A 107 1.24 -0.92 -4.33
C ILE A 107 1.28 -1.09 -2.81
N THR A 108 1.77 -2.23 -2.34
CA THR A 108 2.01 -2.46 -0.92
C THR A 108 3.42 -2.00 -0.57
N ASP A 109 3.56 -1.23 0.49
CA ASP A 109 4.88 -0.92 1.03
C ASP A 109 5.14 -1.86 2.20
N THR A 110 5.83 -2.97 1.95
CA THR A 110 6.17 -3.98 2.96
C THR A 110 7.60 -3.82 3.44
N TRP A 111 8.03 -2.57 3.63
CA TRP A 111 9.28 -2.26 4.34
C TRP A 111 9.16 -2.47 5.84
N SER A 112 7.94 -2.71 6.35
CA SER A 112 7.73 -3.04 7.75
C SER A 112 8.37 -4.38 8.12
N PRO A 113 9.06 -4.44 9.27
CA PRO A 113 9.64 -5.68 9.78
C PRO A 113 8.52 -6.66 10.13
N GLN A 114 8.68 -7.93 9.72
CA GLN A 114 7.70 -8.98 10.02
C GLN A 114 8.03 -9.75 11.31
N ALA A 115 9.27 -9.63 11.78
CA ALA A 115 9.78 -10.25 12.99
C ALA A 115 10.63 -9.28 13.80
N THR A 116 10.72 -9.48 15.12
CA THR A 116 11.53 -8.62 16.01
C THR A 116 13.00 -8.55 15.58
N ALA A 117 13.57 -9.66 15.08
CA ALA A 117 14.94 -9.69 14.56
C ALA A 117 15.16 -8.80 13.32
N GLU A 118 14.09 -8.50 12.57
CA GLU A 118 14.14 -7.61 11.42
C GLU A 118 14.21 -6.12 11.82
N LEU A 119 13.86 -5.76 13.06
CA LEU A 119 13.99 -4.38 13.58
C LEU A 119 15.45 -3.91 13.61
N TYR A 120 16.37 -4.85 13.85
CA TYR A 120 17.81 -4.59 13.85
C TYR A 120 18.43 -4.81 12.47
N SER A 121 18.19 -5.99 11.90
CA SER A 121 18.94 -6.45 10.72
C SER A 121 18.57 -5.74 9.43
N ARG A 122 17.31 -5.33 9.23
CA ARG A 122 16.90 -4.65 7.97
C ARG A 122 17.40 -3.21 7.88
N PRO A 123 17.26 -2.35 8.91
CA PRO A 123 17.82 -1.00 8.84
C PRO A 123 19.35 -1.02 8.77
N ALA A 124 20.01 -2.00 9.40
CA ALA A 124 21.45 -2.15 9.30
C ALA A 124 21.92 -2.26 7.83
N GLN A 125 21.19 -2.98 6.97
CA GLN A 125 21.49 -3.11 5.53
C GLN A 125 21.44 -1.79 4.75
N LEU A 126 20.89 -0.70 5.32
CA LEU A 126 20.97 0.64 4.71
C LEU A 126 22.29 1.34 5.03
N THR A 127 23.08 0.80 5.94
CA THR A 127 24.41 1.29 6.26
C THR A 127 25.47 0.60 5.40
N PRO A 128 26.49 1.34 4.93
CA PRO A 128 27.54 0.79 4.06
C PRO A 128 28.39 -0.28 4.74
N PHE A 129 28.34 -0.37 6.08
CA PHE A 129 29.20 -1.22 6.89
C PHE A 129 28.49 -2.44 7.48
N SER A 130 27.24 -2.69 7.12
CA SER A 130 26.44 -3.81 7.64
C SER A 130 27.08 -5.18 7.50
N ARG A 131 27.80 -5.42 6.40
CA ARG A 131 28.49 -6.70 6.16
C ARG A 131 29.93 -6.77 6.69
N LEU A 132 30.51 -5.67 7.15
CA LEU A 132 31.89 -5.70 7.64
C LEU A 132 32.05 -6.61 8.87
N GLN A 133 31.02 -6.69 9.70
CA GLN A 133 31.01 -7.59 10.86
C GLN A 133 31.00 -9.08 10.43
N GLU A 134 30.32 -9.42 9.33
CA GLU A 134 30.31 -10.77 8.75
C GLU A 134 31.65 -11.15 8.10
N LEU A 135 32.44 -10.15 7.66
CA LEU A 135 33.71 -10.33 6.96
C LEU A 135 34.91 -10.46 7.92
N GLY A 136 34.70 -10.60 9.23
CA GLY A 136 35.76 -10.80 10.21
C GLY A 136 36.50 -9.53 10.64
N VAL A 137 35.96 -8.33 10.33
CA VAL A 137 36.56 -7.06 10.76
C VAL A 137 36.57 -6.92 12.29
N GLY A 138 35.70 -7.66 13.00
CA GLY A 138 35.73 -7.76 14.46
C GLY A 138 37.05 -8.33 14.99
N GLU A 139 37.55 -9.42 14.38
CA GLU A 139 38.82 -10.04 14.81
C GLU A 139 40.02 -9.09 14.63
N VAL A 140 40.00 -8.29 13.57
CA VAL A 140 41.04 -7.27 13.30
C VAL A 140 40.92 -6.12 14.30
N GLN A 141 39.71 -5.69 14.62
CA GLN A 141 39.43 -4.68 15.63
C GLN A 141 39.95 -5.11 17.00
N ASP A 142 39.67 -6.34 17.41
CA ASP A 142 40.12 -6.90 18.68
C ASP A 142 41.66 -7.06 18.73
N PHE A 143 42.29 -7.38 17.60
CA PHE A 143 43.75 -7.42 17.52
C PHE A 143 44.36 -6.02 17.67
N ILE A 144 43.76 -5.00 17.05
CA ILE A 144 44.23 -3.61 17.16
C ILE A 144 43.94 -3.07 18.57
N SER A 145 42.80 -3.40 19.17
CA SER A 145 42.38 -2.92 20.49
C SER A 145 43.29 -3.40 21.63
N TRP A 146 44.14 -4.41 21.40
CA TRP A 146 45.21 -4.80 22.32
C TRP A 146 46.19 -3.67 22.67
N LEU A 147 46.34 -2.67 21.80
CA LEU A 147 47.14 -1.48 22.10
C LEU A 147 46.35 -0.49 22.99
N HIS A 148 47.01 0.01 24.04
CA HIS A 148 46.36 0.80 25.11
C HIS A 148 45.73 2.13 24.65
N PHE A 149 46.05 2.62 23.45
CA PHE A 149 45.48 3.85 22.88
C PHE A 149 44.36 3.59 21.87
N THR A 150 43.99 2.32 21.65
CA THR A 150 43.00 1.89 20.65
C THR A 150 41.88 1.06 21.27
N GLU A 151 41.66 1.13 22.58
CA GLU A 151 40.53 0.47 23.27
C GLU A 151 39.16 0.89 22.69
N GLU A 152 39.07 2.10 22.13
CA GLU A 152 37.89 2.60 21.43
C GLU A 152 37.60 1.87 20.09
N PHE A 153 38.58 1.16 19.53
CA PHE A 153 38.42 0.34 18.32
C PHE A 153 38.04 -1.10 18.60
N ASP A 154 37.83 -1.46 19.86
CA ASP A 154 37.34 -2.77 20.24
C ASP A 154 35.99 -3.07 19.59
N SER A 155 35.76 -4.34 19.20
CA SER A 155 34.54 -4.70 18.49
C SER A 155 33.26 -4.51 19.32
N GLU A 156 33.37 -4.43 20.65
CA GLU A 156 32.26 -4.08 21.55
C GLU A 156 32.03 -2.55 21.65
N SER A 157 33.04 -1.73 21.40
CA SER A 157 32.94 -0.27 21.42
C SER A 157 32.53 0.31 20.06
N LEU A 158 33.16 -0.17 18.96
CA LEU A 158 32.91 0.28 17.60
C LEU A 158 32.12 -0.78 16.80
N LYS A 159 30.80 -0.79 16.99
CA LYS A 159 29.92 -1.74 16.28
C LYS A 159 29.53 -1.21 14.90
N PHE A 160 30.20 -1.69 13.85
CA PHE A 160 29.84 -1.36 12.47
C PHE A 160 28.42 -1.81 12.11
N GLY A 161 27.62 -0.90 11.56
CA GLY A 161 26.24 -1.19 11.15
C GLY A 161 25.26 -1.42 12.30
N HIS A 162 25.64 -1.06 13.55
CA HIS A 162 24.75 -1.17 14.70
C HIS A 162 23.56 -0.22 14.59
N VAL A 163 22.38 -0.74 14.88
CA VAL A 163 21.12 0.02 14.95
C VAL A 163 20.53 -0.16 16.33
N ALA A 164 20.38 0.94 17.07
CA ALA A 164 19.74 0.92 18.38
C ALA A 164 18.21 0.77 18.21
N ILE A 165 17.68 -0.40 18.55
CA ILE A 165 16.23 -0.68 18.48
C ILE A 165 15.44 0.05 19.58
N ASP A 166 16.11 0.42 20.67
CA ASP A 166 15.52 1.07 21.86
C ASP A 166 15.10 2.53 21.63
N ALA A 167 15.46 3.13 20.48
CA ALA A 167 14.98 4.44 20.07
C ALA A 167 13.49 4.42 19.65
N THR A 168 12.95 3.23 19.36
CA THR A 168 11.54 2.98 19.08
C THR A 168 10.91 2.32 20.31
N PRO A 169 9.87 2.89 20.94
CA PRO A 169 9.27 2.29 22.13
C PRO A 169 8.81 0.87 21.82
N SER A 170 9.29 -0.11 22.59
CA SER A 170 8.90 -1.52 22.54
C SER A 170 7.44 -1.78 22.96
N GLU A 171 6.68 -0.70 23.20
CA GLU A 171 5.40 -0.72 23.88
C GLU A 171 4.28 -0.07 23.05
N LEU A 172 4.00 -0.65 21.88
CA LEU A 172 2.62 -0.63 21.38
C LEU A 172 2.25 -2.07 21.05
N PRO A 173 1.86 -2.88 22.05
CA PRO A 173 1.18 -4.12 21.76
C PRO A 173 -0.08 -3.78 20.95
N CYS A 174 -0.08 -4.10 19.66
CA CYS A 174 -1.32 -4.18 18.88
C CYS A 174 -2.17 -5.26 19.56
N GLN A 175 -3.05 -4.84 20.47
CA GLN A 175 -3.99 -5.73 21.11
C GLN A 175 -4.89 -6.30 20.01
N ARG A 176 -5.00 -7.63 19.95
CA ARG A 176 -5.90 -8.32 19.02
C ARG A 176 -7.30 -7.69 19.08
N GLY A 177 -7.68 -6.98 18.01
CA GLY A 177 -9.01 -6.39 17.85
C GLY A 177 -9.06 -4.88 17.65
N THR A 178 -7.98 -4.14 17.93
CA THR A 178 -7.89 -2.71 17.60
C THR A 178 -6.99 -2.51 16.39
N ARG A 179 -7.52 -1.80 15.39
CA ARG A 179 -6.78 -1.45 14.17
C ARG A 179 -5.49 -0.70 14.55
N CYS A 180 -4.39 -1.24 14.06
CA CYS A 180 -3.18 -0.50 13.72
C CYS A 180 -3.35 -0.11 12.23
#